data_AF-A0A8H7FM69-F1
#
_entry.id   AF-A0A8H7FM69-F1
#
_cell.length_a   1.000
_cell.length_b   1.000
_cell.length_c   1.000
_cell.angle_alpha   90.00
_cell.angle_beta   90.00
_cell.angle_gamma   90.00
#
_symmetry.space_group_name_H-M   'P 1'
#
loop_
_entity.id
_entity.type
_entity.pdbx_description
1 polymer ?
#
loop_
_entity_poly.entity_id
_entity_poly.type
_entity_poly.pdbx_seq_one_letter_code
_entity_poly.pdbx_strand_id
1 'polypeptide(L)'
;MSQLMLSILVTGSNQGLGFEACRHLAKLAHVHLFVCGRDETRVQEAVQRLKQDEDSEAKIDSVIMDITNDPSIRAAAADVDAKLGGAALDVLV
;
A
#
# COMPACT_ATOMS: atom_id res chain seq x y z
N MET A 1 -1.51 -21.57 -13.65
CA MET A 1 -0.67 -20.44 -14.11
C MET A 1 -0.52 -19.54 -12.91
N SER A 2 0.71 -19.23 -12.45
CA SER A 2 0.87 -18.22 -11.38
C SER A 2 0.44 -16.88 -11.95
N GLN A 3 -0.57 -16.26 -11.35
CA GLN A 3 -0.96 -14.90 -11.70
C GLN A 3 0.22 -13.99 -11.32
N LEU A 4 0.64 -13.10 -12.22
CA LEU A 4 1.68 -12.12 -11.92
C LEU A 4 1.18 -11.21 -10.78
N MET A 5 2.05 -10.95 -9.81
CA MET A 5 1.73 -10.09 -8.67
C MET A 5 1.70 -8.62 -9.14
N LEU A 6 0.55 -7.97 -9.00
CA LEU A 6 0.35 -6.55 -9.33
C LEU A 6 0.64 -5.70 -8.09
N SER A 7 1.57 -4.77 -8.20
CA SER A 7 1.97 -3.87 -7.12
C SER A 7 1.26 -2.52 -7.22
N ILE A 8 0.58 -2.10 -6.14
CA ILE A 8 -0.25 -0.90 -6.13
C ILE A 8 0.07 -0.06 -4.89
N LEU A 9 0.51 1.17 -5.10
CA LEU A 9 0.65 2.18 -4.05
C LEU A 9 -0.50 3.17 -4.12
N VAL A 10 -1.30 3.25 -3.06
CA VAL A 10 -2.41 4.21 -2.97
C VAL A 10 -2.04 5.30 -1.97
N THR A 11 -1.86 6.53 -2.43
CA THR A 11 -1.57 7.67 -1.55
C THR A 11 -2.80 8.06 -0.73
N GLY A 12 -2.59 8.56 0.50
CA GLY A 12 -3.69 8.96 1.39
C GLY A 12 -4.65 7.83 1.77
N SER A 13 -4.23 6.57 1.71
CA SER A 13 -5.06 5.38 1.91
C SER A 13 -5.21 4.94 3.36
N ASN A 14 -4.66 5.71 4.31
CA ASN A 14 -4.94 5.49 5.72
C ASN A 14 -6.38 5.87 6.14
N GLN A 15 -7.14 6.55 5.28
CA GLN A 15 -8.53 6.97 5.53
C GLN A 15 -9.31 7.25 4.24
N GLY A 16 -10.63 7.51 4.38
CA GLY A 16 -11.48 8.03 3.30
C GLY A 16 -11.54 7.12 2.06
N LEU A 17 -11.56 7.74 0.87
CA LEU A 17 -11.66 7.01 -0.40
C LEU A 17 -10.45 6.12 -0.69
N GLY A 18 -9.25 6.54 -0.28
CA GLY A 18 -8.05 5.71 -0.45
C GLY A 18 -8.13 4.44 0.38
N PHE A 19 -8.63 4.51 1.62
CA PHE A 19 -8.87 3.33 2.45
C PHE A 19 -9.92 2.41 1.83
N GLU A 20 -11.03 2.97 1.34
CA GLU A 20 -12.09 2.18 0.70
C GLU A 20 -11.59 1.47 -0.57
N ALA A 21 -10.82 2.18 -1.41
CA ALA A 21 -10.18 1.58 -2.57
C ALA A 21 -9.24 0.44 -2.16
N CYS A 22 -8.40 0.65 -1.14
CA CYS A 22 -7.56 -0.39 -0.55
C CYS A 22 -8.40 -1.58 -0.03
N ARG A 23 -9.58 -1.36 0.56
CA ARG A 23 -10.47 -2.43 1.03
C ARG A 23 -10.96 -3.33 -0.10
N HIS A 24 -11.27 -2.75 -1.26
CA HIS A 24 -11.64 -3.53 -2.45
C HIS A 24 -10.44 -4.23 -3.09
N LEU A 25 -9.29 -3.55 -3.19
CA LEU A 25 -8.05 -4.12 -3.74
C LEU A 25 -7.49 -5.24 -2.86
N ALA A 26 -7.66 -5.15 -1.54
CA ALA A 26 -7.21 -6.15 -0.58
C ALA A 26 -7.85 -7.52 -0.81
N LYS A 27 -9.00 -7.59 -1.51
CA LYS A 27 -9.67 -8.85 -1.85
C LYS A 27 -9.02 -9.63 -3.00
N LEU A 28 -7.98 -9.09 -3.62
CA LEU A 28 -7.35 -9.67 -4.79
C LEU A 28 -6.04 -10.35 -4.39
N ALA A 29 -6.02 -11.69 -4.40
CA ALA A 29 -4.85 -12.50 -4.03
C ALA A 29 -3.57 -12.20 -4.83
N HIS A 30 -3.71 -11.66 -6.04
CA HIS A 30 -2.59 -11.31 -6.92
C HIS A 30 -2.12 -9.87 -6.75
N VAL A 31 -2.55 -9.16 -5.69
CA VAL A 31 -2.14 -7.78 -5.41
C VAL A 31 -1.15 -7.71 -4.25
N HIS A 32 -0.08 -6.92 -4.44
CA HIS A 32 0.76 -6.39 -3.36
C HIS A 32 0.39 -4.91 -3.17
N LEU A 33 -0.37 -4.64 -2.12
CA LEU A 33 -0.95 -3.34 -1.81
C LEU A 33 -0.08 -2.59 -0.80
N PHE A 34 0.27 -1.35 -1.13
CA PHE A 34 0.94 -0.42 -0.24
C PHE A 34 -0.05 0.65 0.25
N VAL A 35 -0.30 0.64 1.56
CA VAL A 35 -1.15 1.63 2.25
C VAL A 35 -0.27 2.77 2.74
N CYS A 36 -0.62 3.99 2.38
CA CYS A 36 0.23 5.16 2.52
C CYS A 36 -0.43 6.31 3.30
N GLY A 37 0.37 6.98 4.12
CA GLY A 37 -0.01 8.18 4.84
C GLY A 37 1.18 8.83 5.54
N ARG A 38 0.93 10.00 6.13
CA ARG A 38 1.97 10.78 6.83
C ARG A 38 2.19 10.33 8.27
N ASP A 39 1.13 9.83 8.90
CA ASP A 39 1.11 9.43 10.30
C ASP A 39 1.27 7.91 10.38
N GLU A 40 2.39 7.45 10.94
CA GLU A 40 2.72 6.03 11.02
C GLU A 40 1.66 5.23 11.77
N THR A 41 1.21 5.71 12.93
CA THR A 41 0.21 5.04 13.75
C THR A 41 -1.08 4.82 12.96
N ARG A 42 -1.59 5.87 12.30
CA ARG A 42 -2.82 5.77 11.49
C ARG A 42 -2.66 4.85 10.28
N VAL A 43 -1.49 4.82 9.66
CA VAL A 43 -1.20 3.89 8.55
C VAL A 43 -1.21 2.45 9.05
N GLN A 44 -0.55 2.16 10.18
CA GLN A 44 -0.56 0.81 10.75
C GLN A 44 -1.96 0.37 11.16
N GLU A 45 -2.76 1.25 11.76
CA GLU A 45 -4.17 0.96 12.09
C GLU A 45 -4.98 0.62 10.82
N ALA A 46 -4.81 1.36 9.74
CA ALA A 46 -5.47 1.08 8.46
C ALA A 46 -5.05 -0.28 7.89
N VAL A 47 -3.74 -0.60 7.90
CA VAL A 47 -3.22 -1.89 7.47
C VAL A 47 -3.81 -3.03 8.30
N GLN A 48 -3.88 -2.90 9.63
CA GLN A 48 -4.46 -3.92 10.50
C GLN A 48 -5.94 -4.12 10.21
N ARG A 49 -6.71 -3.04 10.04
CA ARG A 49 -8.12 -3.11 9.66
C ARG A 49 -8.31 -3.85 8.33
N LEU A 50 -7.51 -3.53 7.31
CA LEU A 50 -7.57 -4.21 6.01
C LEU A 50 -7.18 -5.70 6.08
N LYS A 51 -6.23 -6.06 6.94
CA LYS A 51 -5.83 -7.47 7.17
C LYS A 51 -6.86 -8.27 7.96
N GLN A 52 -7.71 -7.60 8.74
CA GLN A 52 -8.75 -8.24 9.56
C GLN A 52 -10.08 -8.43 8.82
N ASP A 53 -10.26 -7.82 7.65
CA ASP A 53 -11.44 -8.04 6.81
C ASP A 53 -11.50 -9.48 6.31
N GLU A 54 -12.68 -10.11 6.35
CA GLU A 54 -12.89 -11.54 6.07
C GLU A 54 -12.42 -11.98 4.68
N ASP A 55 -12.46 -11.09 3.69
CA ASP A 55 -12.08 -11.37 2.30
C ASP A 55 -10.68 -10.86 1.94
N SER A 56 -9.83 -10.55 2.92
CA SER A 56 -8.49 -9.99 2.65
C SER A 56 -7.52 -11.07 2.17
N GLU A 57 -7.10 -11.00 0.91
CA GLU A 57 -6.21 -11.98 0.26
C GLU A 57 -4.89 -11.36 -0.24
N ALA A 58 -4.83 -10.04 -0.39
CA ALA A 58 -3.65 -9.33 -0.89
C ALA A 58 -2.49 -9.36 0.12
N LYS A 59 -1.25 -9.23 -0.38
CA LYS A 59 -0.11 -8.86 0.45
C LYS A 59 -0.21 -7.37 0.77
N ILE A 60 -0.26 -6.98 2.04
CA ILE A 60 -0.46 -5.58 2.45
C ILE A 60 0.73 -5.09 3.28
N ASP A 61 1.37 -4.03 2.79
CA ASP A 61 2.45 -3.31 3.47
C ASP A 61 2.09 -1.83 3.69
N SER A 62 2.72 -1.23 4.70
CA SER A 62 2.62 0.21 4.97
C SER A 62 3.72 0.98 4.26
N VAL A 63 3.47 2.24 3.91
CA VAL A 63 4.48 3.19 3.41
C VAL A 63 4.23 4.54 4.08
N ILE A 64 5.26 5.12 4.69
CA ILE A 64 5.14 6.43 5.33
C ILE A 64 5.66 7.51 4.39
N MET A 65 4.78 8.42 4.00
CA MET A 65 5.11 9.47 3.04
C MET A 65 4.32 10.75 3.29
N ASP A 66 5.04 11.87 3.32
CA ASP A 66 4.49 13.21 3.10
C ASP A 66 4.74 13.66 1.67
N ILE A 67 3.66 13.67 0.88
CA ILE A 67 3.67 14.08 -0.54
C ILE A 67 4.09 15.54 -0.77
N THR A 68 4.18 16.35 0.28
CA THR A 68 4.65 17.74 0.20
C THR A 68 6.14 17.88 0.53
N ASN A 69 6.82 16.76 0.83
CA ASN A 69 8.21 16.73 1.29
C ASN A 69 9.06 15.78 0.43
N ASP A 70 9.90 16.37 -0.43
CA ASP A 70 10.81 15.66 -1.34
C ASP A 70 11.70 14.59 -0.68
N PRO A 71 12.41 14.88 0.44
CA PRO A 71 13.12 13.85 1.19
C PRO A 71 12.22 12.68 1.64
N SER A 72 11.00 12.97 2.10
CA SER A 72 10.04 11.93 2.50
C SER A 72 9.60 11.07 1.31
N ILE A 73 9.34 11.68 0.16
CA ILE A 73 8.99 10.96 -1.08
C ILE A 73 10.13 10.03 -1.50
N ARG A 74 11.39 10.51 -1.46
CA ARG A 74 12.55 9.68 -1.80
C ARG A 74 12.73 8.50 -0.84
N ALA A 75 12.52 8.72 0.46
CA ALA A 75 12.57 7.65 1.45
C ALA A 75 11.46 6.61 1.23
N ALA A 76 10.23 7.05 0.95
CA ALA A 76 9.10 6.17 0.64
C ALA A 76 9.33 5.36 -0.64
N ALA A 77 9.89 5.97 -1.68
CA ALA A 77 10.23 5.29 -2.92
C ALA A 77 11.28 4.19 -2.70
N ALA A 78 12.31 4.46 -1.90
CA ALA A 78 13.33 3.46 -1.55
C ALA A 78 12.76 2.32 -0.69
N ASP A 79 11.84 2.62 0.23
CA ASP A 79 11.15 1.61 1.04
C ASP A 79 10.26 0.69 0.18
N VAL A 80 9.51 1.26 -0.77
CA VAL A 80 8.71 0.49 -1.74
C VAL A 80 9.62 -0.39 -2.62
N ASP A 81 10.70 0.15 -3.16
CA ASP A 81 11.66 -0.59 -3.98
C ASP A 81 12.26 -1.79 -3.21
N ALA A 82 12.66 -1.57 -1.96
CA ALA A 82 13.15 -2.64 -1.08
C ALA A 82 12.09 -3.74 -0.84
N LYS A 83 10.82 -3.37 -0.66
CA LYS A 83 9.70 -4.31 -0.46
C LYS A 83 9.32 -5.07 -1.73
N LEU A 84 9.58 -4.49 -2.91
CA LEU A 84 9.35 -5.11 -4.21
C LEU A 84 10.48 -6.03 -4.64
N GLY A 85 11.68 -5.91 -4.06
CA GLY A 85 12.78 -6.85 -4.28
C GLY A 85 13.26 -6.90 -5.74
N GLY A 86 13.27 -5.75 -6.43
CA GLY A 86 13.67 -5.62 -7.83
C GLY A 86 12.52 -5.70 -8.85
N ALA A 87 11.29 -5.95 -8.41
CA ALA A 87 10.11 -5.69 -9.24
C ALA A 87 9.80 -4.18 -9.31
N ALA A 88 9.20 -3.74 -10.41
CA ALA A 88 8.74 -2.35 -10.55
C ALA A 88 7.36 -2.16 -9.89
N LEU A 89 7.05 -0.92 -9.52
CA LEU A 89 5.69 -0.53 -9.12
C LEU A 89 4.78 -0.44 -10.37
N ASP A 90 3.64 -1.12 -10.36
CA ASP A 90 2.74 -1.15 -11.52
C ASP A 90 1.73 0.00 -11.53
N VAL A 91 1.18 0.35 -10.36
CA VAL A 91 0.13 1.37 -10.23
C VAL A 91 0.42 2.32 -9.07
N LEU A 92 0.26 3.61 -9.33
CA LEU A 92 0.26 4.69 -8.34
C LEU A 92 -1.09 5.43 -8.40
N VAL A 93 -1.76 5.58 -7.26
CA VAL A 93 -3.03 6.30 -7.11
C VAL A 93 -2.87 7.52 -6.21
#